data_AF-A0A2V7RE92-F1
#
_entry.id   AF-A0A2V7RE92-F1
#
_cell.length_a   1.000
_cell.length_b   1.000
_cell.length_c   1.000
_cell.angle_alpha   90.00
_cell.angle_beta   90.00
_cell.angle_gamma   90.00
#
_symmetry.space_group_name_H-M   'P 1'
#
loop_
_entity.id
_entity.type
_entity.pdbx_description
1 polymer ?
#
loop_
_entity_poly.entity_id
_entity_poly.type
_entity_poly.pdbx_seq_one_letter_code
_entity_poly.pdbx_strand_id
1 'polypeptide(L)'
;MSLSPAAERRRGSERRSGGDRRLPSHDVWLGTVTERAARHPEPVPLGRLLPHARFNESEAAQRTAAIAAHQRDLSARLGRNVGLAVAALDYLLNISGDLIAPTIVEHEILEVLEHRSVTDPLTGLFNRYHFEATLKREAARCLRHKSPLSLLLLDVDQLKAVNDRWGHQTGDQMLACVAAAIKDSLRGCDIGSRYGGDEFAVILPDTDARAARLVAERICAKVGTSDASINVTVSGGLTELSPAATGASEARLIAAADRALYQAKGRGGNCVIEEVLPCRD
;
A
#
# COMPACT_ATOMS: atom_id res chain seq x y z
N MET A 1 17.11 -62.84 -30.86
CA MET A 1 15.93 -63.40 -31.55
C MET A 1 14.70 -62.61 -31.08
N SER A 2 14.41 -61.42 -31.61
CA SER A 2 13.79 -61.15 -32.93
C SER A 2 12.59 -62.06 -33.20
N LEU A 3 11.37 -61.54 -33.02
CA LEU A 3 10.50 -61.12 -34.13
C LEU A 3 9.09 -60.77 -33.59
N SER A 4 8.69 -59.52 -33.86
CA SER A 4 7.29 -59.11 -34.07
C SER A 4 6.88 -59.52 -35.50
N PRO A 5 5.58 -59.67 -35.85
CA PRO A 5 4.83 -58.54 -36.43
C PRO A 5 3.32 -58.54 -36.03
N ALA A 6 2.70 -57.41 -35.68
CA ALA A 6 2.16 -56.34 -36.53
C ALA A 6 0.81 -56.67 -37.24
N ALA A 7 -0.18 -55.80 -36.99
CA ALA A 7 -1.24 -55.25 -37.86
C ALA A 7 -2.68 -55.45 -37.35
N GLU A 8 -3.65 -54.53 -37.42
CA GLU A 8 -3.74 -53.07 -37.57
C GLU A 8 -5.25 -52.70 -37.48
N ARG A 9 -5.61 -51.47 -37.04
CA ARG A 9 -6.89 -50.72 -37.26
C ARG A 9 -8.07 -51.09 -36.34
N ARG A 10 -8.91 -50.17 -35.80
CA ARG A 10 -9.03 -48.70 -35.84
C ARG A 10 -9.99 -48.22 -34.72
N ARG A 11 -9.63 -47.09 -34.07
CA ARG A 11 -10.45 -46.00 -33.49
C ARG A 11 -11.61 -46.32 -32.51
N GLY A 12 -11.40 -45.90 -31.26
CA GLY A 12 -12.45 -45.55 -30.31
C GLY A 12 -11.89 -44.56 -29.29
N SER A 13 -12.35 -43.31 -29.34
CA SER A 13 -11.98 -42.23 -28.43
C SER A 13 -12.60 -42.46 -27.06
N GLU A 14 -11.79 -42.70 -26.02
CA GLU A 14 -12.28 -42.64 -24.64
C GLU A 14 -11.51 -41.59 -23.83
N ARG A 15 -12.28 -40.56 -23.52
CA ARG A 15 -11.98 -39.45 -22.63
C ARG A 15 -11.73 -40.02 -21.23
N ARG A 16 -10.60 -39.69 -20.61
CA ARG A 16 -10.42 -39.86 -19.17
C ARG A 16 -11.35 -38.89 -18.45
N SER A 17 -12.22 -39.48 -17.63
CA SER A 17 -13.19 -38.87 -16.74
C SER A 17 -12.58 -37.80 -15.84
N GLY A 18 -13.18 -36.61 -15.85
CA GLY A 18 -12.93 -35.55 -14.89
C GLY A 18 -13.48 -35.93 -13.52
N GLY A 19 -12.59 -35.95 -12.53
CA GLY A 19 -12.94 -36.04 -11.12
C GLY A 19 -13.41 -34.68 -10.60
N ASP A 20 -14.66 -34.69 -10.15
CA ASP A 20 -15.48 -33.65 -9.52
C ASP A 20 -14.71 -32.81 -8.47
N ARG A 21 -14.31 -31.57 -8.82
CA ARG A 21 -14.02 -30.51 -7.84
C ARG A 21 -15.28 -29.63 -7.74
N ARG A 22 -16.19 -30.00 -6.86
CA ARG A 22 -17.30 -29.11 -6.47
C ARG A 22 -16.72 -27.87 -5.80
N LEU A 23 -16.89 -26.73 -6.46
CA LEU A 23 -16.80 -25.42 -5.82
C LEU A 23 -17.90 -25.34 -4.74
N PRO A 24 -17.63 -24.79 -3.55
CA PRO A 24 -18.67 -24.60 -2.55
C PRO A 24 -19.75 -23.66 -3.07
N SER A 25 -21.00 -23.99 -2.75
CA SER A 25 -22.23 -23.36 -3.22
C SER A 25 -22.30 -21.85 -2.93
N HIS A 26 -22.81 -21.11 -3.92
CA HIS A 26 -22.97 -19.66 -4.02
C HIS A 26 -23.78 -19.00 -2.87
N ASP A 27 -24.42 -19.79 -2.01
CA ASP A 27 -25.38 -19.32 -1.00
C ASP A 27 -24.75 -18.88 0.33
N VAL A 28 -23.47 -19.16 0.57
CA VAL A 28 -22.81 -18.81 1.84
C VAL A 28 -22.36 -17.34 1.89
N TRP A 29 -22.21 -16.68 0.74
CA TRP A 29 -21.66 -15.32 0.65
C TRP A 29 -22.68 -14.19 0.68
N LEU A 30 -23.97 -14.48 0.48
CA LEU A 30 -25.03 -13.45 0.45
C LEU A 30 -25.48 -12.99 1.86
N GLY A 31 -25.10 -13.71 2.92
CA GLY A 31 -25.56 -13.45 4.28
C GLY A 31 -24.85 -12.33 5.04
N THR A 32 -23.63 -11.93 4.65
CA THR A 32 -22.81 -10.99 5.43
C THR A 32 -22.70 -9.59 4.82
N VAL A 33 -23.07 -9.43 3.54
CA VAL A 33 -23.01 -8.14 2.83
C VAL A 33 -24.23 -7.27 3.14
N THR A 34 -25.40 -7.89 3.36
CA THR A 34 -26.66 -7.18 3.59
C THR A 34 -26.75 -6.52 4.98
N GLU A 35 -26.06 -7.05 5.99
CA GLU A 35 -26.16 -6.53 7.37
C GLU A 35 -25.23 -5.33 7.65
N ARG A 36 -24.16 -5.13 6.88
CA ARG A 36 -23.16 -4.09 7.16
C ARG A 36 -23.47 -2.73 6.53
N ALA A 37 -24.35 -2.69 5.52
CA ALA A 37 -24.72 -1.46 4.82
C ALA A 37 -25.73 -0.56 5.58
N ALA A 38 -26.21 -0.99 6.75
CA ALA A 38 -27.30 -0.33 7.48
C ALA A 38 -26.88 0.69 8.56
N ARG A 39 -25.58 1.00 8.72
CA ARG A 39 -25.13 1.98 9.73
C ARG A 39 -24.32 3.10 9.08
N HIS A 40 -24.97 4.25 8.92
CA HIS A 40 -24.45 5.56 8.51
C HIS A 40 -23.78 5.62 7.12
N PRO A 41 -24.40 6.29 6.12
CA PRO A 41 -23.74 6.58 4.85
C PRO A 41 -22.84 7.80 5.07
N GLU A 42 -21.61 7.59 5.52
CA GLU A 42 -20.59 8.60 5.26
C GLU A 42 -20.41 8.71 3.74
N PRO A 43 -20.37 9.93 3.17
CA PRO A 43 -20.21 10.11 1.74
C PRO A 43 -18.91 9.44 1.29
N VAL A 44 -19.02 8.44 0.41
CA VAL A 44 -17.85 7.79 -0.17
C VAL A 44 -17.05 8.86 -0.92
N PRO A 45 -15.77 9.10 -0.58
CA PRO A 45 -14.99 10.14 -1.23
C PRO A 45 -14.91 9.89 -2.74
N LEU A 46 -15.05 10.95 -3.54
CA LEU A 46 -14.99 10.88 -5.01
C LEU A 46 -13.71 10.19 -5.51
N GLY A 47 -12.59 10.35 -4.81
CA GLY A 47 -11.32 9.68 -5.13
C GLY A 47 -11.40 8.14 -5.06
N ARG A 48 -12.35 7.58 -4.30
CA ARG A 48 -12.58 6.12 -4.26
C ARG A 48 -13.41 5.63 -5.44
N LEU A 49 -14.28 6.49 -5.99
CA LEU A 49 -15.10 6.18 -7.16
C LEU A 49 -14.33 6.43 -8.47
N LEU A 50 -13.39 7.39 -8.46
CA LEU A 50 -12.65 7.85 -9.63
C LEU A 50 -11.16 8.06 -9.28
N PRO A 51 -10.40 6.98 -9.05
CA PRO A 51 -9.00 7.08 -8.63
C PRO A 51 -8.09 7.79 -9.64
N HIS A 52 -8.51 7.93 -10.90
CA HIS A 52 -7.75 8.60 -11.95
C HIS A 52 -8.18 10.05 -12.22
N ALA A 53 -9.28 10.51 -11.62
CA ALA A 53 -9.76 11.86 -11.84
C ALA A 53 -9.00 12.84 -10.91
N ARG A 54 -8.29 13.80 -11.51
CA ARG A 54 -7.58 14.85 -10.77
C ARG A 54 -8.52 16.02 -10.54
N PHE A 55 -9.01 16.16 -9.31
CA PHE A 55 -9.77 17.33 -8.87
C PHE A 55 -8.97 18.07 -7.78
N ASN A 56 -9.04 19.40 -7.76
CA ASN A 56 -8.65 20.12 -6.55
C ASN A 56 -9.73 19.95 -5.46
N GLU A 57 -9.41 20.27 -4.21
CA GLU A 57 -10.30 20.01 -3.07
C GLU A 57 -11.64 20.75 -3.17
N SER A 58 -11.62 21.98 -3.70
CA SER A 58 -12.81 22.80 -3.93
C SER A 58 -13.71 22.21 -5.03
N GLU A 59 -13.13 21.77 -6.15
CA GLU A 59 -13.82 21.09 -7.24
C GLU A 59 -14.40 19.75 -6.77
N ALA A 60 -13.63 18.97 -6.00
CA ALA A 60 -14.08 17.70 -5.44
C ALA A 60 -15.29 17.90 -4.51
N ALA A 61 -15.26 18.92 -3.65
CA ALA A 61 -16.38 19.26 -2.78
C ALA A 61 -17.62 19.68 -3.59
N GLN A 62 -17.45 20.54 -4.59
CA GLN A 62 -18.53 20.98 -5.47
C GLN A 62 -19.16 19.80 -6.24
N ARG A 63 -18.33 18.92 -6.80
CA ARG A 63 -18.79 17.72 -7.53
C ARG A 63 -19.51 16.75 -6.62
N THR A 64 -19.00 16.52 -5.40
CA THR A 64 -19.66 15.66 -4.41
C THR A 64 -21.05 16.18 -4.07
N ALA A 65 -21.17 17.48 -3.82
CA ALA A 65 -22.45 18.12 -3.51
C ALA A 65 -23.44 18.02 -4.69
N ALA A 66 -22.97 18.25 -5.91
CA ALA A 66 -23.78 18.17 -7.11
C ALA A 66 -24.27 16.73 -7.39
N ILE A 67 -23.39 15.73 -7.21
CA ILE A 67 -23.74 14.31 -7.33
C ILE A 67 -24.78 13.91 -6.27
N ALA A 68 -24.64 14.36 -5.03
CA ALA A 68 -25.60 14.08 -3.96
C ALA A 68 -26.96 14.76 -4.20
N ALA A 69 -26.97 15.95 -4.80
CA ALA A 69 -28.20 16.60 -5.24
C ALA A 69 -28.86 15.82 -6.38
N HIS A 70 -28.06 15.39 -7.37
CA HIS A 70 -28.51 14.59 -8.50
C HIS A 70 -29.08 13.24 -8.04
N GLN A 71 -28.41 12.55 -7.12
CA GLN A 71 -28.89 11.30 -6.52
C GLN A 71 -30.29 11.44 -5.92
N ARG A 72 -30.55 12.55 -5.20
CA ARG A 72 -31.85 12.82 -4.59
C ARG A 72 -32.94 13.05 -5.65
N ASP A 73 -32.64 13.85 -6.68
CA ASP A 73 -33.57 14.08 -7.80
C ASP A 73 -33.87 12.78 -8.56
N LEU A 74 -32.83 12.01 -8.90
CA LEU A 74 -32.96 10.74 -9.61
C LEU A 74 -33.78 9.73 -8.79
N SER A 75 -33.53 9.64 -7.48
CA SER A 75 -34.26 8.75 -6.59
C SER A 75 -35.74 9.14 -6.48
N ALA A 76 -36.04 10.43 -6.39
CA ALA A 76 -37.41 10.94 -6.35
C ALA A 76 -38.18 10.63 -7.64
N ARG A 77 -37.54 10.83 -8.80
CA ARG A 77 -38.16 10.57 -10.12
C ARG A 77 -38.38 9.08 -10.39
N LEU A 78 -37.44 8.24 -9.99
CA LEU A 78 -37.51 6.79 -10.23
C LEU A 78 -38.33 6.04 -9.18
N GLY A 79 -38.76 6.71 -8.11
CA GLY A 79 -39.53 6.09 -7.02
C GLY A 79 -38.76 4.99 -6.27
N ARG A 80 -37.42 5.00 -6.33
CA ARG A 80 -36.55 4.02 -5.66
C ARG A 80 -35.25 4.66 -5.22
N ASN A 81 -34.60 4.08 -4.22
CA ASN A 81 -33.29 4.55 -3.77
C ASN A 81 -32.23 4.28 -4.85
N VAL A 82 -31.64 5.34 -5.40
CA VAL A 82 -30.52 5.26 -6.32
C VAL A 82 -29.22 5.33 -5.51
N GLY A 83 -28.36 4.33 -5.66
CA GLY A 83 -27.05 4.32 -5.02
C GLY A 83 -26.15 5.45 -5.54
N LEU A 84 -25.26 5.95 -4.68
CA LEU A 84 -24.37 7.07 -4.98
C LEU A 84 -23.54 6.85 -6.25
N ALA A 85 -23.02 5.65 -6.47
CA ALA A 85 -22.21 5.33 -7.65
C ALA A 85 -22.98 5.48 -8.97
N VAL A 86 -24.26 5.10 -8.99
CA VAL A 86 -25.12 5.21 -10.18
C VAL A 86 -25.39 6.69 -10.48
N ALA A 87 -25.71 7.48 -9.46
CA ALA A 87 -25.90 8.91 -9.60
C ALA A 87 -24.61 9.63 -10.00
N ALA A 88 -23.45 9.22 -9.46
CA ALA A 88 -22.15 9.77 -9.81
C ALA A 88 -21.82 9.52 -11.28
N LEU A 89 -21.97 8.28 -11.77
CA LEU A 89 -21.73 7.97 -13.18
C LEU A 89 -22.65 8.77 -14.10
N ASP A 90 -23.96 8.79 -13.80
CA ASP A 90 -24.92 9.52 -14.64
C ASP A 90 -24.63 11.03 -14.67
N TYR A 91 -24.36 11.63 -13.51
CA TYR A 91 -24.00 13.05 -13.43
C TYR A 91 -22.72 13.35 -14.22
N LEU A 92 -21.68 12.56 -14.03
CA LEU A 92 -20.36 12.87 -14.62
C LEU A 92 -20.28 12.55 -16.11
N LEU A 93 -21.07 11.59 -16.60
CA LEU A 93 -21.18 11.26 -18.02
C LEU A 93 -22.09 12.22 -18.77
N ASN A 94 -23.29 12.46 -18.22
CA ASN A 94 -24.40 13.05 -18.97
C ASN A 94 -24.69 14.50 -18.59
N ILE A 95 -24.22 14.98 -17.43
CA ILE A 95 -24.50 16.34 -16.94
C ILE A 95 -23.26 17.22 -16.99
N SER A 96 -22.20 16.85 -16.26
CA SER A 96 -20.97 17.66 -16.25
C SER A 96 -20.05 17.36 -17.42
N GLY A 97 -20.13 16.15 -18.00
CA GLY A 97 -19.24 15.71 -19.07
C GLY A 97 -17.79 15.54 -18.65
N ASP A 98 -17.52 15.42 -17.34
CA ASP A 98 -16.17 15.26 -16.81
C ASP A 98 -15.59 13.87 -17.12
N LEU A 99 -16.43 12.88 -17.46
CA LEU A 99 -16.02 11.53 -17.83
C LEU A 99 -16.41 11.20 -19.27
N ILE A 100 -15.44 10.74 -20.05
CA ILE A 100 -15.66 10.20 -21.40
C ILE A 100 -15.33 8.72 -21.36
N ALA A 101 -16.34 7.87 -21.59
CA ALA A 101 -16.21 6.40 -21.66
C ALA A 101 -15.51 5.74 -20.44
N PRO A 102 -16.10 5.81 -19.23
CA PRO A 102 -15.53 5.21 -18.03
C PRO A 102 -15.46 3.68 -18.17
N THR A 103 -14.30 3.11 -17.84
CA THR A 103 -14.16 1.66 -17.66
C THR A 103 -14.52 1.33 -16.22
N ILE A 104 -15.55 0.51 -16.02
CA ILE A 104 -15.90 0.00 -14.69
C ILE A 104 -14.97 -1.17 -14.39
N VAL A 105 -14.14 -1.03 -13.37
CA VAL A 105 -13.28 -2.09 -12.85
C VAL A 105 -13.81 -2.48 -11.49
N GLU A 106 -13.94 -3.78 -11.25
CA GLU A 106 -14.34 -4.30 -9.96
C GLU A 106 -13.25 -3.99 -8.92
N HIS A 107 -13.65 -3.55 -7.71
CA HIS A 107 -12.70 -3.11 -6.68
C HIS A 107 -11.66 -4.18 -6.36
N GLU A 108 -12.09 -5.45 -6.33
CA GLU A 108 -11.23 -6.61 -6.10
C GLU A 108 -10.18 -6.78 -7.19
N ILE A 109 -10.49 -6.45 -8.45
CA ILE A 109 -9.52 -6.49 -9.56
C ILE A 109 -8.49 -5.38 -9.37
N LEU A 110 -8.90 -4.18 -8.95
CA LEU A 110 -7.98 -3.09 -8.66
C LEU A 110 -7.03 -3.46 -7.51
N GLU A 111 -7.57 -4.02 -6.43
CA GLU A 111 -6.76 -4.53 -5.32
C GLU A 111 -5.79 -5.61 -5.80
N VAL A 112 -6.24 -6.58 -6.62
CA VAL A 112 -5.36 -7.62 -7.18
C VAL A 112 -4.27 -7.03 -8.07
N LEU A 113 -4.56 -5.99 -8.85
CA LEU A 113 -3.56 -5.30 -9.66
C LEU A 113 -2.54 -4.56 -8.79
N GLU A 114 -2.98 -3.91 -7.71
CA GLU A 114 -2.10 -3.30 -6.71
C GLU A 114 -1.24 -4.34 -5.98
N HIS A 115 -1.82 -5.50 -5.63
CA HIS A 115 -1.11 -6.64 -5.04
C HIS A 115 -0.09 -7.26 -6.01
N ARG A 116 -0.33 -7.17 -7.32
CA ARG A 116 0.59 -7.65 -8.36
C ARG A 116 1.66 -6.63 -8.73
N SER A 117 1.44 -5.35 -8.47
CA SER A 117 2.50 -4.37 -8.57
C SER A 117 3.52 -4.64 -7.46
N VAL A 118 4.79 -4.77 -7.81
CA VAL A 118 5.87 -4.92 -6.83
C VAL A 118 6.29 -3.55 -6.27
N THR A 119 6.03 -2.49 -7.04
CA THR A 119 6.47 -1.12 -6.77
C THR A 119 5.31 -0.15 -6.64
N ASP A 120 5.49 0.87 -5.82
CA ASP A 120 4.60 2.02 -5.74
C ASP A 120 4.80 2.94 -6.96
N PRO A 121 3.72 3.33 -7.66
CA PRO A 121 3.83 4.07 -8.92
C PRO A 121 4.27 5.53 -8.76
N LEU A 122 4.07 6.14 -7.59
CA LEU A 122 4.47 7.53 -7.33
C LEU A 122 5.98 7.64 -7.05
N THR A 123 6.49 6.70 -6.25
CA THR A 123 7.84 6.78 -5.66
C THR A 123 8.84 5.85 -6.35
N GLY A 124 8.36 4.81 -7.04
CA GLY A 124 9.20 3.76 -7.62
C GLY A 124 9.88 2.85 -6.59
N LEU A 125 9.59 3.04 -5.30
CA LEU A 125 10.01 2.12 -4.24
C LEU A 125 9.13 0.87 -4.23
N PHE A 126 9.53 -0.15 -3.46
CA PHE A 126 8.68 -1.30 -3.24
C PHE A 126 7.39 -0.90 -2.51
N ASN A 127 6.29 -1.61 -2.77
CA ASN A 127 5.06 -1.37 -2.03
C ASN A 127 5.05 -2.11 -0.68
N ARG A 128 4.03 -1.80 0.13
CA ARG A 128 3.80 -2.43 1.44
C ARG A 128 3.76 -3.96 1.39
N TYR A 129 3.12 -4.55 0.38
CA TYR A 129 3.02 -6.01 0.25
C TYR A 129 4.39 -6.67 0.03
N HIS A 130 5.21 -6.07 -0.83
CA HIS A 130 6.57 -6.53 -1.04
C HIS A 130 7.42 -6.36 0.23
N PHE A 131 7.25 -5.24 0.94
CA PHE A 131 7.90 -5.02 2.24
C PHE A 131 7.57 -6.12 3.25
N GLU A 132 6.29 -6.41 3.49
CA GLU A 132 5.86 -7.41 4.48
C GLU A 132 6.41 -8.80 4.16
N ALA A 133 6.31 -9.20 2.88
CA ALA A 133 6.84 -10.47 2.41
C ALA A 133 8.37 -10.55 2.53
N THR A 134 9.08 -9.44 2.31
CA THR A 134 10.53 -9.37 2.38
C THR A 134 11.05 -9.31 3.81
N LEU A 135 10.41 -8.54 4.70
CA LEU A 135 10.77 -8.49 6.11
C LEU A 135 10.67 -9.87 6.75
N LYS A 136 9.58 -10.60 6.46
CA LYS A 136 9.40 -11.98 6.92
C LYS A 136 10.55 -12.90 6.51
N ARG A 137 10.93 -12.80 5.24
CA ARG A 137 12.00 -13.61 4.64
C ARG A 137 13.37 -13.28 5.22
N GLU A 138 13.70 -11.99 5.30
CA GLU A 138 15.00 -11.53 5.80
C GLU A 138 15.13 -11.74 7.30
N ALA A 139 14.07 -11.56 8.09
CA ALA A 139 14.09 -11.89 9.52
C ALA A 139 14.39 -13.38 9.74
N ALA A 140 13.71 -14.27 9.02
CA ALA A 140 13.97 -15.70 9.11
C ALA A 140 15.40 -16.07 8.64
N ARG A 141 15.90 -15.41 7.58
CA ARG A 141 17.27 -15.59 7.08
C ARG A 141 18.30 -15.14 8.13
N CYS A 142 18.18 -13.93 8.66
CA CYS A 142 19.14 -13.35 9.60
C CYS A 142 19.19 -14.13 10.92
N LEU A 143 18.03 -14.56 11.44
CA LEU A 143 17.96 -15.44 12.62
C LEU A 143 18.69 -16.77 12.40
N ARG A 144 18.51 -17.40 11.23
CA ARG A 144 19.18 -18.66 10.89
C ARG A 144 20.70 -18.49 10.74
N HIS A 145 21.15 -17.38 10.17
CA HIS A 145 22.57 -17.11 9.95
C HIS A 145 23.25 -16.37 11.10
N LYS A 146 22.50 -16.03 12.16
CA LYS A 146 22.98 -15.20 13.28
C LYS A 146 23.59 -13.88 12.80
N SER A 147 22.99 -13.26 11.78
CA SER A 147 23.36 -11.93 11.31
C SER A 147 22.36 -10.88 11.81
N PRO A 148 22.79 -9.63 12.02
CA PRO A 148 21.91 -8.57 12.47
C PRO A 148 20.98 -8.13 11.32
N LEU A 149 19.77 -7.70 11.68
CA LEU A 149 18.82 -7.11 10.76
C LEU A 149 18.27 -5.84 11.38
N SER A 150 18.37 -4.70 10.71
CA SER A 150 17.73 -3.47 11.16
C SER A 150 16.50 -3.13 10.33
N LEU A 151 15.51 -2.55 11.00
CA LEU A 151 14.31 -1.99 10.39
C LEU A 151 14.21 -0.51 10.77
N LEU A 152 14.03 0.33 9.76
CA LEU A 152 13.79 1.75 9.90
C LEU A 152 12.42 2.09 9.32
N LEU A 153 11.53 2.64 10.15
CA LEU A 153 10.29 3.28 9.71
C LEU A 153 10.51 4.79 9.66
N LEU A 154 10.01 5.44 8.62
CA LEU A 154 10.13 6.87 8.38
C LEU A 154 8.75 7.46 8.12
N ASP A 155 8.52 8.68 8.59
CA ASP A 155 7.30 9.44 8.31
C ASP A 155 7.65 10.89 7.98
N VAL A 156 7.07 11.40 6.89
CA VAL A 156 7.30 12.78 6.41
C VAL A 156 6.67 13.78 7.37
N ASP A 157 7.47 14.69 7.91
CA ASP A 157 6.98 15.69 8.85
C ASP A 157 6.08 16.72 8.13
N GLN A 158 4.93 17.04 8.74
CA GLN A 158 4.03 18.12 8.32
C GLN A 158 3.46 18.00 6.89
N LEU A 159 3.44 16.81 6.28
CA LEU A 159 2.92 16.65 4.91
C LEU A 159 1.49 17.17 4.75
N LYS A 160 0.62 16.95 5.75
CA LYS A 160 -0.74 17.49 5.74
C LYS A 160 -0.77 19.02 5.62
N ALA A 161 0.03 19.73 6.43
CA ALA A 161 0.08 21.19 6.39
C ALA A 161 0.59 21.73 5.05
N VAL A 162 1.52 21.00 4.42
CA VAL A 162 1.97 21.29 3.05
C VAL A 162 0.84 21.10 2.05
N ASN A 163 0.15 19.96 2.08
CA ASN A 163 -0.97 19.68 1.19
C ASN A 163 -2.07 20.72 1.32
N ASP A 164 -2.43 21.10 2.54
CA ASP A 164 -3.46 22.09 2.82
C ASP A 164 -3.07 23.49 2.28
N ARG A 165 -1.77 23.81 2.27
CA ARG A 165 -1.26 25.13 1.83
C ARG A 165 -0.97 25.22 0.33
N TRP A 166 -0.44 24.16 -0.27
CA TRP A 166 0.12 24.16 -1.62
C TRP A 166 -0.47 23.07 -2.53
N GLY A 167 -1.46 22.33 -2.04
CA GLY A 167 -2.14 21.27 -2.77
C GLY A 167 -1.38 19.95 -2.83
N HIS A 168 -2.12 18.87 -3.13
CA HIS A 168 -1.60 17.50 -3.16
C HIS A 168 -0.47 17.26 -4.17
N GLN A 169 -0.44 18.00 -5.29
CA GLN A 169 0.66 17.89 -6.26
C GLN A 169 2.02 18.21 -5.65
N THR A 170 2.05 19.15 -4.70
CA THR A 170 3.26 19.53 -3.99
C THR A 170 3.67 18.45 -2.99
N GLY A 171 2.69 17.85 -2.30
CA GLY A 171 2.94 16.68 -1.44
C GLY A 171 3.48 15.48 -2.20
N ASP A 172 2.94 15.20 -3.38
CA ASP A 172 3.41 14.12 -4.26
C ASP A 172 4.88 14.33 -4.66
N GLN A 173 5.28 15.57 -4.94
CA GLN A 173 6.69 15.91 -5.22
C GLN A 173 7.58 15.71 -3.99
N MET A 174 7.10 16.06 -2.79
CA MET A 174 7.85 15.78 -1.55
C MET A 174 8.04 14.28 -1.33
N LEU A 175 6.99 13.48 -1.54
CA LEU A 175 7.06 12.02 -1.41
C LEU A 175 8.05 11.42 -2.42
N ALA A 176 8.03 11.88 -3.66
CA ALA A 176 8.99 11.46 -4.68
C ALA A 176 10.44 11.84 -4.31
N CYS A 177 10.63 13.01 -3.71
CA CYS A 177 11.94 13.46 -3.23
C CYS A 177 12.47 12.60 -2.08
N VAL A 178 11.63 12.29 -1.10
CA VAL A 178 11.98 11.40 0.02
C VAL A 178 12.34 10.02 -0.50
N ALA A 179 11.57 9.50 -1.47
CA ALA A 179 11.85 8.22 -2.10
C ALA A 179 13.19 8.19 -2.82
N ALA A 180 13.55 9.25 -3.54
CA ALA A 180 14.86 9.37 -4.18
C ALA A 180 16.00 9.39 -3.15
N ALA A 181 15.84 10.17 -2.07
CA ALA A 181 16.81 10.24 -0.97
C ALA A 181 17.02 8.87 -0.28
N ILE A 182 15.94 8.09 -0.10
CA ILE A 182 16.01 6.71 0.36
C ILE A 182 16.82 5.89 -0.64
N LYS A 183 16.39 5.82 -1.91
CA LYS A 183 17.02 4.98 -2.94
C LYS A 183 18.52 5.23 -3.09
N ASP A 184 18.93 6.50 -3.10
CA ASP A 184 20.35 6.87 -3.23
C ASP A 184 21.17 6.64 -1.96
N SER A 185 20.52 6.31 -0.85
CA SER A 185 21.16 5.94 0.42
C SER A 185 21.28 4.42 0.58
N LEU A 186 20.54 3.63 -0.20
CA LEU A 186 20.50 2.18 -0.05
C LEU A 186 21.60 1.47 -0.85
N ARG A 187 22.09 0.35 -0.31
CA ARG A 187 22.92 -0.62 -1.02
C ARG A 187 22.02 -1.55 -1.84
N GLY A 188 22.61 -2.33 -2.75
CA GLY A 188 21.85 -3.27 -3.59
C GLY A 188 21.10 -4.37 -2.81
N CYS A 189 21.50 -4.66 -1.57
CA CYS A 189 20.83 -5.62 -0.68
C CYS A 189 19.76 -4.99 0.21
N ASP A 190 19.72 -3.67 0.33
CA ASP A 190 18.80 -2.96 1.20
C ASP A 190 17.47 -2.75 0.46
N ILE A 191 16.37 -2.70 1.21
CA ILE A 191 15.03 -2.63 0.62
C ILE A 191 14.33 -1.39 1.13
N GLY A 192 14.09 -0.43 0.22
CA GLY A 192 13.29 0.76 0.47
C GLY A 192 11.88 0.58 -0.06
N SER A 193 10.88 0.85 0.78
CA SER A 193 9.47 0.64 0.47
C SER A 193 8.63 1.83 0.90
N ARG A 194 7.55 2.10 0.17
CA ARG A 194 6.46 2.97 0.63
C ARG A 194 5.49 2.11 1.43
N TYR A 195 5.40 2.37 2.73
CA TYR A 195 4.62 1.58 3.68
C TYR A 195 3.18 2.08 3.80
N GLY A 196 3.00 3.39 3.71
CA GLY A 196 1.70 4.08 3.81
C GLY A 196 1.63 5.30 2.90
N GLY A 197 0.67 6.19 3.16
CA GLY A 197 0.50 7.42 2.37
C GLY A 197 1.77 8.30 2.41
N ASP A 198 2.27 8.55 3.60
CA ASP A 198 3.44 9.37 3.95
C ASP A 198 4.51 8.59 4.73
N GLU A 199 4.29 7.30 4.94
CA GLU A 199 5.17 6.41 5.65
C GLU A 199 6.06 5.60 4.70
N PHE A 200 7.34 5.48 5.05
CA PHE A 200 8.33 4.68 4.35
C PHE A 200 8.95 3.66 5.29
N ALA A 201 9.39 2.53 4.74
CA ALA A 201 10.09 1.49 5.48
C ALA A 201 11.37 1.10 4.77
N VAL A 202 12.44 0.89 5.54
CA VAL A 202 13.74 0.44 5.05
C VAL A 202 14.17 -0.80 5.82
N ILE A 203 14.40 -1.90 5.10
CA ILE A 203 14.95 -3.15 5.62
C ILE A 203 16.44 -3.15 5.31
N LEU A 204 17.27 -3.35 6.33
CA LEU A 204 18.73 -3.37 6.24
C LEU A 204 19.26 -4.74 6.70
N PRO A 205 19.33 -5.73 5.79
CA PRO A 205 19.91 -7.03 6.10
C PRO A 205 21.39 -6.91 6.46
N ASP A 206 21.88 -7.82 7.30
CA ASP A 206 23.29 -7.92 7.68
C ASP A 206 23.87 -6.58 8.21
N THR A 207 23.02 -5.80 8.90
CA THR A 207 23.32 -4.44 9.38
C THR A 207 22.92 -4.31 10.86
N ASP A 208 23.84 -3.83 11.70
CA ASP A 208 23.61 -3.53 13.11
C ASP A 208 22.99 -2.15 13.32
N ALA A 209 22.46 -1.87 14.52
CA ALA A 209 21.79 -0.61 14.84
C ALA A 209 22.66 0.62 14.56
N ARG A 210 23.97 0.53 14.87
CA ARG A 210 24.91 1.63 14.67
C ARG A 210 25.08 1.96 13.19
N ALA A 211 25.27 0.96 12.35
CA ALA A 211 25.38 1.13 10.90
C ALA A 211 24.04 1.58 10.30
N ALA A 212 22.93 1.05 10.78
CA ALA A 212 21.60 1.46 10.35
C ALA A 212 21.30 2.92 10.70
N ARG A 213 21.77 3.40 11.85
CA ARG A 213 21.67 4.82 12.24
C ARG A 213 22.38 5.73 11.24
N LEU A 214 23.56 5.35 10.76
CA LEU A 214 24.28 6.11 9.72
C LEU A 214 23.50 6.15 8.40
N VAL A 215 22.79 5.07 8.04
CA VAL A 215 21.90 5.05 6.87
C VAL A 215 20.75 6.03 7.08
N ALA A 216 20.10 5.99 8.25
CA ALA A 216 18.98 6.86 8.60
C ALA A 216 19.39 8.35 8.57
N GLU A 217 20.52 8.70 9.21
CA GLU A 217 21.06 10.07 9.21
C GLU A 217 21.38 10.57 7.80
N ARG A 218 21.93 9.71 6.94
CA ARG A 218 22.19 10.04 5.54
C ARG A 218 20.90 10.28 4.75
N ILE A 219 19.85 9.51 5.00
CA ILE A 219 18.53 9.75 4.40
C ILE A 219 18.02 11.12 4.86
N CYS A 220 18.01 11.40 6.16
CA CYS A 220 17.58 12.69 6.71
C CYS A 220 18.35 13.87 6.09
N ALA A 221 19.68 13.75 5.97
CA ALA A 221 20.51 14.80 5.38
C ALA A 221 20.20 15.04 3.89
N LYS A 222 19.96 13.97 3.11
CA LYS A 222 19.58 14.09 1.70
C LYS A 222 18.20 14.69 1.51
N VAL A 223 17.24 14.35 2.37
CA VAL A 223 15.89 14.94 2.34
C VAL A 223 15.97 16.45 2.60
N GLY A 224 16.70 16.87 3.63
CA GLY A 224 16.83 18.28 4.01
C GLY A 224 17.66 19.15 3.06
N THR A 225 18.39 18.55 2.11
CA THR A 225 19.20 19.25 1.09
C THR A 225 18.57 19.25 -0.29
N SER A 226 17.36 18.71 -0.42
CA SER A 226 16.66 18.71 -1.70
C SER A 226 16.30 20.12 -2.16
N ASP A 227 16.46 20.37 -3.48
CA ASP A 227 16.12 21.65 -4.15
C ASP A 227 14.60 21.95 -4.17
N ALA A 228 13.82 21.27 -3.32
CA ALA A 228 12.42 21.61 -3.13
C ALA A 228 12.34 23.03 -2.55
N SER A 229 11.46 23.86 -3.10
CA SER A 229 11.13 25.19 -2.56
C SER A 229 10.54 25.16 -1.14
N ILE A 230 10.43 23.97 -0.55
CA ILE A 230 9.79 23.65 0.71
C ILE A 230 10.78 22.79 1.49
N ASN A 231 11.09 23.21 2.72
CA ASN A 231 11.94 22.44 3.60
C ASN A 231 11.20 21.15 4.03
N VAL A 232 11.68 20.00 3.54
CA VAL A 232 11.13 18.68 3.88
C VAL A 232 11.98 18.07 4.98
N THR A 233 11.35 17.55 6.03
CA THR A 233 12.04 16.74 7.05
C THR A 233 11.31 15.42 7.24
N VAL A 234 12.05 14.43 7.75
CA VAL A 234 11.51 13.10 8.07
C VAL A 234 11.90 12.74 9.49
N SER A 235 10.98 12.08 10.19
CA SER A 235 11.24 11.45 11.47
C SER A 235 11.36 9.95 11.29
N GLY A 236 12.20 9.30 12.09
CA GLY A 236 12.48 7.87 11.98
C GLY A 236 12.43 7.11 13.29
N GLY A 237 11.92 5.88 13.21
CA GLY A 237 12.02 4.87 14.26
C GLY A 237 12.87 3.70 13.78
N LEU A 238 13.99 3.46 14.48
CA LEU A 238 14.96 2.43 14.17
C LEU A 238 14.87 1.30 15.20
N THR A 239 14.97 0.06 14.75
CA THR A 239 15.15 -1.09 15.64
C THR A 239 16.08 -2.12 15.02
N GLU A 240 16.79 -2.87 15.86
CA GLU A 240 17.63 -3.99 15.45
C GLU A 240 17.06 -5.30 15.98
N LEU A 241 16.96 -6.29 15.10
CA LEU A 241 16.87 -7.68 15.45
C LEU A 241 18.27 -8.25 15.68
N SER A 242 18.66 -8.32 16.95
CA SER A 242 19.93 -8.91 17.36
C SER A 242 19.98 -10.41 17.03
N PRO A 243 21.14 -10.96 16.64
CA PRO A 243 21.35 -12.40 16.49
C PRO A 243 21.04 -13.24 17.73
N ALA A 244 21.07 -12.60 18.91
CA ALA A 244 20.79 -13.24 20.20
C ALA A 244 19.30 -13.18 20.60
N ALA A 245 18.45 -12.51 19.80
CA ALA A 245 17.05 -12.28 20.15
C ALA A 245 16.24 -13.59 20.13
N THR A 246 15.60 -13.88 21.25
CA THR A 246 14.69 -15.03 21.44
C THR A 246 13.23 -14.58 21.28
N GLY A 247 12.44 -15.33 20.50
CA GLY A 247 11.02 -15.02 20.29
C GLY A 247 10.75 -13.71 19.54
N ALA A 248 11.70 -13.27 18.71
CA ALA A 248 11.49 -12.18 17.78
C ALA A 248 10.52 -12.58 16.66
N SER A 249 9.63 -11.66 16.29
CA SER A 249 8.72 -11.80 15.16
C SER A 249 8.70 -10.51 14.36
N GLU A 250 8.35 -10.60 13.08
CA GLU A 250 8.17 -9.43 12.20
C GLU A 250 7.25 -8.36 12.85
N ALA A 251 6.15 -8.80 13.45
CA ALA A 251 5.21 -7.92 14.15
C ALA A 251 5.86 -7.18 15.33
N ARG A 252 6.79 -7.82 16.05
CA ARG A 252 7.54 -7.19 17.16
C ARG A 252 8.55 -6.17 16.66
N LEU A 253 9.25 -6.46 15.55
CA LEU A 253 10.15 -5.50 14.92
C LEU A 253 9.38 -4.26 14.48
N ILE A 254 8.29 -4.43 13.74
CA ILE A 254 7.46 -3.32 13.28
C ILE A 254 6.95 -2.51 14.48
N ALA A 255 6.42 -3.17 15.52
CA ALA A 255 5.92 -2.48 16.69
C ALA A 255 7.00 -1.71 17.48
N ALA A 256 8.25 -2.18 17.50
CA ALA A 256 9.36 -1.46 18.13
C ALA A 256 9.80 -0.26 17.29
N ALA A 257 9.93 -0.42 15.97
CA ALA A 257 10.22 0.71 15.08
C ALA A 257 9.11 1.77 15.14
N ASP A 258 7.84 1.37 15.22
CA ASP A 258 6.69 2.27 15.32
C ASP A 258 6.69 3.07 16.64
N ARG A 259 6.95 2.41 17.77
CA ARG A 259 7.12 3.11 19.06
C ARG A 259 8.29 4.10 19.04
N ALA A 260 9.41 3.73 18.42
CA ALA A 260 10.53 4.64 18.25
C ALA A 260 10.16 5.85 17.37
N LEU A 261 9.43 5.63 16.28
CA LEU A 261 8.94 6.68 15.39
C LEU A 261 7.97 7.63 16.11
N TYR A 262 7.04 7.07 16.89
CA TYR A 262 6.12 7.84 17.72
C TYR A 262 6.88 8.74 18.71
N GLN A 263 7.92 8.21 19.35
CA GLN A 263 8.78 9.02 20.22
C GLN A 263 9.51 10.13 19.45
N ALA A 264 9.95 9.87 18.21
CA ALA A 264 10.64 10.86 17.37
C ALA A 264 9.71 12.03 17.04
N LYS A 265 8.47 11.73 16.64
CA LYS A 265 7.42 12.75 16.45
C LYS A 265 7.12 13.51 17.74
N GLY A 266 7.08 12.82 18.88
CA GLY A 266 6.89 13.44 20.20
C GLY A 266 8.00 14.41 20.63
N ARG A 267 9.21 14.31 20.05
CA ARG A 267 10.33 15.23 20.32
C ARG A 267 10.37 16.47 19.39
N GLY A 268 9.33 16.67 18.58
CA GLY A 268 9.28 17.77 17.61
C GLY A 268 9.68 17.38 16.20
N GLY A 269 9.87 16.08 15.94
CA GLY A 269 10.18 15.54 14.62
C GLY A 269 11.64 15.75 14.18
N ASN A 270 11.90 15.59 12.88
CA ASN A 270 13.22 15.73 12.25
C ASN A 270 14.36 15.00 13.00
N CYS A 271 14.08 13.79 13.52
CA CYS A 271 15.07 13.00 14.23
C CYS A 271 14.80 11.51 14.09
N VAL A 272 15.82 10.71 14.39
CA VAL A 272 15.74 9.25 14.41
C VAL A 272 15.93 8.78 15.85
N ILE A 273 14.99 7.97 16.34
CA ILE A 273 15.09 7.31 17.64
C ILE A 273 15.28 5.82 17.42
N GLU A 274 16.13 5.21 18.24
CA GLU A 274 16.37 3.78 18.25
C GLU A 274 15.64 3.14 19.43
N GLU A 275 14.96 2.02 19.17
CA GLU A 275 14.40 1.15 20.18
C GLU A 275 15.04 -0.23 20.14
N VAL A 276 15.61 -0.62 21.27
CA VAL A 276 16.25 -1.92 21.46
C VAL A 276 15.18 -2.96 21.80
N LEU A 277 15.11 -4.02 21.02
CA LEU A 277 14.25 -5.17 21.34
C LEU A 277 14.83 -5.91 22.56
N PRO A 278 14.05 -6.11 23.64
CA PRO A 278 14.54 -6.88 24.78
C PRO A 278 14.76 -8.35 24.39
N CYS A 279 15.94 -8.88 24.67
CA CYS A 279 16.17 -10.33 24.68
C CYS A 279 15.31 -10.92 25.80
N ARG A 280 14.46 -11.91 25.50
CA ARG A 280 13.79 -12.66 26.57
C ARG A 280 14.79 -13.66 27.16
N ASP A 281 14.97 -13.58 28.48
CA ASP A 281 15.60 -14.63 29.28
C ASP A 281 14.86 -15.98 29.13
#